data_AF-A0A920EY07-F1
#
_entry.id   AF-A0A920EY07-F1
#
_cell.length_a   1.000
_cell.length_b   1.000
_cell.length_c   1.000
_cell.angle_alpha   90.00
_cell.angle_beta   90.00
_cell.angle_gamma   90.00
#
_symmetry.space_group_name_H-M   'P 1'
#
loop_
_entity.id
_entity.type
_entity.pdbx_description
1 polymer ?
#
loop_
_entity_poly.entity_id
_entity_poly.type
_entity_poly.pdbx_seq_one_letter_code
_entity_poly.pdbx_strand_id
1 'polypeptide(L)' 'MSSRDNHRDSFKELVGALTKLPGVGPKTAQRYAFHLLHVDRSIAQDLSDSIINALIKNQ' A
#
# COMPACT_ATOMS: atom_id res chain seq x y z
N MET A 1 -14.75 21.52 -7.85
CA MET A 1 -13.97 20.62 -6.97
C MET A 1 -13.60 19.38 -7.78
N SER A 2 -12.70 19.49 -8.76
CA SER A 2 -11.23 19.47 -8.73
C SER A 2 -10.64 18.06 -8.59
N SER A 3 -10.46 17.39 -9.74
CA SER A 3 -9.82 16.08 -9.93
C SER A 3 -8.36 15.95 -9.45
N ARG A 4 -7.83 16.94 -8.71
CA ARG A 4 -6.48 16.96 -8.12
C ARG A 4 -6.42 16.35 -6.72
N ASP A 5 -7.55 16.13 -6.05
CA ASP A 5 -7.58 15.57 -4.69
C ASP A 5 -7.38 14.04 -4.67
N ASN A 6 -7.72 13.36 -5.76
CA ASN A 6 -7.75 11.89 -5.84
C ASN A 6 -6.40 11.21 -5.54
N HIS A 7 -5.27 11.85 -5.89
CA HIS A 7 -3.93 11.28 -5.70
C HIS A 7 -3.41 11.42 -4.26
N ARG A 8 -3.80 12.50 -3.57
CA ARG A 8 -3.45 12.71 -2.16
C ARG A 8 -4.25 11.77 -1.26
N ASP A 9 -5.48 11.47 -1.67
CA ASP A 9 -6.36 10.56 -0.96
C ASP A 9 -5.89 9.11 -1.11
N SER A 10 -5.53 8.68 -2.32
CA SER A 10 -4.98 7.34 -2.54
C SER A 10 -3.66 7.08 -1.78
N PHE A 11 -2.79 8.09 -1.63
CA PHE A 11 -1.57 7.96 -0.83
C PHE A 11 -1.89 7.80 0.67
N LYS A 12 -2.79 8.62 1.21
CA LYS A 12 -3.19 8.54 2.63
C LYS A 12 -3.85 7.21 2.96
N GLU A 13 -4.68 6.70 2.06
CA GLU A 13 -5.32 5.39 2.19
C GLU A 13 -4.27 4.27 2.27
N LEU A 14 -3.28 4.28 1.37
CA LEU A 14 -2.20 3.30 1.38
C LEU A 14 -1.39 3.37 2.68
N VAL A 15 -1.03 4.57 3.14
CA VAL A 15 -0.34 4.77 4.43
C VAL A 15 -1.17 4.23 5.60
N GLY A 16 -2.48 4.51 5.59
CA GLY A 16 -3.41 4.03 6.61
C GLY A 16 -3.52 2.50 6.62
N ALA A 17 -3.57 1.86 5.44
CA ALA A 17 -3.59 0.41 5.31
C ALA A 17 -2.30 -0.23 5.85
N LEU A 18 -1.13 0.31 5.49
CA LEU A 18 0.18 -0.20 5.92
C LEU A 18 0.40 -0.09 7.43
N THR A 19 -0.17 0.93 8.08
CA THR A 19 -0.06 1.13 9.54
C THR A 19 -0.81 0.06 10.35
N LYS A 20 -1.71 -0.72 9.72
CA LYS A 20 -2.40 -1.84 10.39
C LYS A 20 -1.49 -3.05 10.60
N LEU A 21 -0.31 -3.10 9.95
CA LEU A 21 0.63 -4.20 10.09
C LEU A 21 1.41 -4.09 11.41
N PRO A 22 1.64 -5.21 12.13
CA PRO A 22 2.39 -5.19 13.38
C PRO A 22 3.82 -4.68 13.15
N GLY A 23 4.27 -3.74 13.99
CA GLY A 23 5.60 -3.14 13.90
C GLY A 23 5.74 -2.04 12.82
N VAL A 24 4.68 -1.69 12.09
CA VAL A 24 4.71 -0.62 11.08
C VAL A 24 4.04 0.64 11.60
N GLY A 25 4.86 1.61 12.01
CA GLY A 25 4.38 2.95 12.41
C GLY A 25 4.21 3.93 11.23
N PRO A 26 3.63 5.14 11.46
CA PRO A 26 3.30 6.10 10.40
C PRO A 26 4.48 6.49 9.50
N LYS A 27 5.66 6.70 10.09
CA LYS A 27 6.88 7.07 9.34
C LYS A 27 7.36 5.94 8.41
N THR A 28 7.27 4.70 8.89
CA THR A 28 7.61 3.50 8.09
C THR A 28 6.58 3.28 6.99
N ALA A 29 5.28 3.39 7.31
CA ALA A 29 4.20 3.28 6.34
C ALA A 29 4.31 4.32 5.21
N GLN A 30 4.62 5.59 5.54
CA GLN A 30 4.86 6.63 4.54
C GLN A 30 6.05 6.31 3.63
N ARG A 31 7.15 5.81 4.18
CA ARG A 31 8.33 5.41 3.39
C ARG A 31 7.98 4.28 2.40
N TYR A 32 7.23 3.28 2.85
CA TYR A 32 6.77 2.19 1.98
C TYR A 32 5.77 2.66 0.93
N ALA A 33 4.78 3.47 1.30
CA ALA A 33 3.82 4.04 0.36
C ALA A 33 4.52 4.88 -0.71
N PHE A 34 5.50 5.70 -0.32
CA PHE A 34 6.30 6.48 -1.27
C PHE A 34 7.06 5.57 -2.23
N HIS A 35 7.72 4.52 -1.73
CA HIS A 35 8.41 3.56 -2.59
C HIS A 35 7.44 2.88 -3.56
N LEU A 36 6.32 2.36 -3.08
CA LEU A 36 5.32 1.64 -3.89
C LEU A 36 4.65 2.50 -4.97
N LEU A 37 4.55 3.82 -4.78
CA LEU A 37 4.05 4.72 -5.83
C LEU A 37 5.07 4.98 -6.95
N HIS A 38 6.34 4.65 -6.75
CA HIS A 38 7.41 4.87 -7.71
C HIS A 38 7.94 3.56 -8.36
N VAL A 39 7.49 2.40 -7.91
CA VAL A 39 7.83 1.11 -8.55
C VAL A 39 6.90 0.81 -9.72
N ASP A 40 7.32 -0.13 -10.57
CA ASP A 40 6.49 -0.61 -11.67
C ASP A 40 5.19 -1.24 -11.16
N ARG A 41 4.10 -1.01 -11.91
CA ARG A 41 2.76 -1.52 -11.55
C ARG A 41 2.71 -3.04 -11.37
N SER A 42 3.55 -3.79 -12.09
CA SER A 42 3.68 -5.25 -11.95
C SER A 42 4.12 -5.63 -10.54
N ILE A 43 5.11 -4.94 -9.98
CA ILE A 43 5.63 -5.22 -8.63
C ILE A 43 4.55 -5.01 -7.57
N ALA A 44 3.78 -3.92 -7.71
CA ALA A 44 2.67 -3.65 -6.80
C ALA A 44 1.56 -4.71 -6.91
N GLN A 45 1.29 -5.21 -8.12
CA GLN A 45 0.33 -6.28 -8.36
C GLN A 45 0.80 -7.60 -7.75
N ASP A 46 2.04 -8.00 -8.02
CA ASP A 46 2.64 -9.24 -7.50
C ASP A 46 2.66 -9.28 -5.97
N LEU A 47 2.96 -8.14 -5.33
CA LEU A 47 2.89 -8.01 -3.86
C LEU A 47 1.46 -8.21 -3.36
N SER A 48 0.48 -7.56 -3.99
CA SER A 48 -0.93 -7.65 -3.62
C SER A 48 -1.44 -9.09 -3.74
N ASP A 49 -1.10 -9.75 -4.85
CA ASP A 49 -1.49 -11.12 -5.13
C ASP A 49 -0.81 -12.10 -4.16
N SER A 50 0.47 -11.86 -3.83
CA SER A 50 1.20 -12.69 -2.86
C SER A 50 0.56 -12.65 -1.47
N ILE A 51 0.12 -11.46 -1.02
CA ILE A 51 -0.58 -11.30 0.25
C ILE A 51 -1.90 -12.10 0.25
N ILE A 52 -2.73 -11.92 -0.79
CA ILE A 52 -4.02 -12.62 -0.89
C ILE A 52 -3.81 -14.14 -0.97
N ASN A 53 -2.90 -14.60 -1.83
CA ASN A 53 -2.62 -16.02 -2.01
C ASN A 53 -2.10 -16.67 -0.73
N ALA A 54 -1.27 -15.97 0.06
CA ALA A 54 -0.78 -16.49 1.33
C ALA A 54 -1.91 -16.64 2.37
N LEU A 55 -2.92 -15.76 2.34
CA LEU A 55 -4.10 -15.89 3.21
C LEU A 55 -5.03 -17.03 2.79
N ILE A 56 -5.16 -17.28 1.48
CA ILE A 56 -5.98 -18.38 0.94
C ILE A 56 -5.32 -19.74 1.21
N LYS A 57 -4.00 -19.85 1.06
CA LYS A 57 -3.26 -21.11 1.23
C LYS A 57 -3.04 -21.53 2.69
N ASN A 58 -3.29 -20.62 3.64
CA ASN A 58 -3.16 -20.89 5.09
C ASN A 58 -4.51 -21.30 5.73
N GLN A 59 -5.48 -21.77 4.94
CA GLN A 59 -6.71 -22.42 5.40
C GLN A 59 -6.71 -23.90 5.07
#